data_AF-X7YQD2-F1
#
_entry.id   AF-X7YQD2-F1
#
_cell.length_a   1.000
_cell.length_b   1.000
_cell.length_c   1.000
_cell.angle_alpha   90.00
_cell.angle_beta   90.00
_cell.angle_gamma   90.00
#
_symmetry.space_group_name_H-M   'P 1'
#
loop_
_entity.id
_entity.type
_entity.pdbx_description
1 polymer ?
#
loop_
_entity_poly.entity_id
_entity_poly.type
_entity_poly.pdbx_seq_one_letter_code
_entity_poly.pdbx_strand_id
1 'polypeptide(L)' 'MVTHFGSLARLREATVEEITAVPGIGVATATAVLEALRSDTSTDRVPERASG' A
#
# COMPACT_ATOMS: atom_id res chain seq x y z
N MET A 1 19.07 2.67 -3.49
CA MET A 1 17.70 3.07 -3.07
C MET A 1 16.72 2.34 -3.97
N VAL A 2 15.58 1.92 -3.40
CA VAL A 2 14.37 1.39 -4.06
C VAL A 2 14.51 0.15 -4.96
N THR A 3 14.59 -1.05 -4.36
CA THR A 3 14.24 -2.30 -5.09
C THR A 3 13.59 -3.38 -4.21
N HIS A 4 13.22 -3.11 -2.95
CA HIS A 4 12.64 -4.16 -2.10
C HIS A 4 11.24 -4.58 -2.56
N PHE A 5 10.41 -3.61 -2.93
CA PHE A 5 9.05 -3.86 -3.39
C PHE A 5 8.89 -3.13 -4.71
N GLY A 6 9.32 -3.77 -5.81
CA GLY A 6 9.33 -3.17 -7.15
C GLY A 6 7.97 -2.65 -7.66
N SER A 7 6.89 -2.77 -6.88
CA SER A 7 5.59 -2.11 -7.10
C SER A 7 4.77 -2.06 -5.81
N LEU A 8 3.90 -1.06 -5.66
CA LEU A 8 2.95 -0.92 -4.54
C LEU A 8 1.99 -2.12 -4.44
N ALA A 9 1.66 -2.73 -5.58
CA ALA A 9 0.89 -3.97 -5.63
C ALA A 9 1.59 -5.12 -4.89
N ARG A 10 2.91 -5.29 -5.08
CA ARG A 10 3.69 -6.29 -4.32
C ARG A 10 3.80 -5.95 -2.84
N LEU A 11 3.81 -4.66 -2.50
CA LEU A 11 3.81 -4.21 -1.10
C LEU A 11 2.52 -4.57 -0.37
N ARG A 12 1.38 -4.66 -1.09
CA ARG A 12 0.10 -5.14 -0.53
C ARG A 12 0.05 -6.64 -0.28
N GLU A 13 0.76 -7.39 -1.11
CA GLU A 13 0.89 -8.85 -0.99
C GLU A 13 1.94 -9.24 0.05
N ALA A 14 2.87 -8.34 0.36
CA ALA A 14 3.88 -8.52 1.38
C ALA A 14 3.28 -8.53 2.80
N THR A 15 3.89 -9.34 3.67
CA THR A 15 3.54 -9.41 5.09
C THR A 15 4.15 -8.26 5.88
N VAL A 16 3.60 -7.98 7.07
CA VAL A 16 4.18 -6.99 8.00
C VAL A 16 5.65 -7.31 8.27
N GLU A 17 6.00 -8.58 8.44
CA GLU A 17 7.37 -9.04 8.69
C GLU A 17 8.31 -8.69 7.52
N GLU A 18 7.91 -8.95 6.28
CA GLU A 18 8.68 -8.57 5.08
C GLU A 18 8.86 -7.06 4.97
N ILE A 19 7.83 -6.29 5.30
CA ILE A 19 7.88 -4.82 5.25
C ILE A 19 8.82 -4.29 6.34
N THR A 20 8.79 -4.87 7.54
CA THR A 20 9.70 -4.51 8.64
C THR A 20 11.14 -4.97 8.42
N ALA A 21 11.40 -5.88 7.47
CA ALA A 21 12.75 -6.23 7.07
C ALA A 21 13.48 -5.07 6.36
N VAL A 22 12.75 -4.01 5.95
CA VAL A 22 13.35 -2.80 5.41
C VAL A 22 13.94 -1.94 6.53
N PRO A 23 15.24 -1.58 6.45
CA PRO A 23 15.86 -0.68 7.42
C PRO A 23 15.11 0.65 7.55
N GLY A 24 14.69 0.98 8.77
CA GLY A 24 13.93 2.21 9.07
C GLY A 24 12.41 2.06 9.00
N ILE A 25 11.87 0.88 8.67
CA ILE A 25 10.44 0.60 8.71
C ILE A 25 10.11 -0.25 9.94
N GLY A 26 9.39 0.35 10.88
CA GLY A 26 8.84 -0.35 12.04
C GLY A 26 7.47 -0.95 11.76
N VAL A 27 6.99 -1.80 12.69
CA VAL A 27 5.66 -2.45 12.62
C VAL A 27 4.55 -1.42 12.42
N ALA A 28 4.57 -0.30 13.16
CA ALA A 28 3.56 0.74 13.04
C ALA A 28 3.46 1.31 11.62
N THR A 29 4.61 1.59 11.00
CA THR A 29 4.67 2.08 9.62
C THR A 29 4.21 1.00 8.64
N ALA A 30 4.63 -0.26 8.83
CA ALA A 30 4.21 -1.38 7.98
C ALA A 30 2.69 -1.56 7.98
N THR A 31 2.07 -1.53 9.16
CA THR A 31 0.61 -1.64 9.32
C THR A 31 -0.11 -0.47 8.68
N ALA A 32 0.32 0.77 8.95
CA ALA A 32 -0.32 1.96 8.40
C ALA A 32 -0.29 1.97 6.85
N VAL A 33 0.82 1.55 6.25
CA VAL A 33 0.95 1.44 4.80
C VAL A 33 0.01 0.36 4.26
N LEU A 34 -0.04 -0.83 4.87
CA LEU A 34 -0.97 -1.88 4.43
C LEU A 34 -2.44 -1.45 4.51
N GLU A 35 -2.84 -0.75 5.58
CA GLU A 35 -4.20 -0.23 5.72
C GLU A 35 -4.54 0.84 4.67
N ALA A 36 -3.63 1.78 4.44
CA ALA A 36 -3.79 2.80 3.41
C ALA A 36 -3.96 2.18 2.03
N LEU A 37 -3.13 1.20 1.67
CA LEU A 37 -3.16 0.54 0.37
C LEU A 37 -4.41 -0.33 0.15
N ARG A 38 -4.96 -0.92 1.22
CA ARG A 38 -6.26 -1.61 1.18
C ARG A 38 -7.41 -0.65 0.96
N SER A 39 -7.34 0.53 1.58
CA SER A 39 -8.36 1.58 1.46
C SER A 39 -8.37 2.23 0.08
N ASP A 40 -7.20 2.47 -0.50
CA ASP A 40 -7.02 3.15 -1.79
C ASP A 40 -7.64 2.37 -2.97
N THR A 41 -7.68 1.04 -2.89
CA THR A 41 -8.25 0.18 -3.94
C THR A 41 -9.76 0.34 -4.12
N SER A 42 -10.47 0.84 -3.11
CA SER A 42 -11.90 1.14 -3.23
C SER A 42 -12.15 2.52 -3.87
N THR A 43 -11.13 3.36 -4.00
CA THR A 43 -11.22 4.76 -4.42
C THR A 43 -10.74 4.97 -5.87
N ASP A 44 -10.61 3.92 -6.68
CA ASP A 44 -10.43 4.07 -8.14
C ASP A 44 -11.76 4.10 -8.92
N ARG A 45 -12.91 3.87 -8.26
CA ARG A 45 -14.18 4.30 -8.85
C ARG A 45 -14.31 5.80 -8.67
N VAL A 46 -13.73 6.57 -9.59
CA VAL A 46 -14.26 7.88 -9.94
C VAL A 46 -15.75 7.64 -10.24
N PRO A 47 -16.70 8.12 -9.41
CA PRO A 47 -18.09 8.09 -9.82
C PRO A 47 -18.15 9.04 -11.00
N GLU A 48 -18.20 8.45 -12.19
CA GLU A 48 -18.63 9.07 -13.42
C GLU A 48 -19.74 10.05 -13.07
N ARG A 49 -19.39 11.34 -13.03
CA ARG A 49 -20.38 12.41 -12.98
C ARG A 49 -21.03 12.44 -14.35
N ALA A 50 -21.87 11.45 -14.60
CA ALA A 50 -23.02 11.56 -15.45
C ALA A 50 -23.89 12.68 -14.88
N SER A 51 -23.70 13.88 -15.41
CA SER A 51 -24.63 15.01 -15.35
C SER A 51 -24.16 15.91 -16.49
N GLY A 52 -24.81 15.90 -17.65
CA GLY A 52 -26.25 16.08 -17.80
C GLY A 52 -26.49 17.55 -18.06
#